data_AF-A0A521EEL8-F1
#
_entry.id   AF-A0A521EEL8-F1
#
_cell.length_a   1.000
_cell.length_b   1.000
_cell.length_c   1.000
_cell.angle_alpha   90.00
_cell.angle_beta   90.00
_cell.angle_gamma   90.00
#
_symmetry.space_group_name_H-M   'P 1'
#
loop_
_entity.id
_entity.type
_entity.pdbx_description
1 polymer ?
#
loop_
_entity_poly.entity_id
_entity_poly.type
_entity_poly.pdbx_seq_one_letter_code
_entity_poly.pdbx_strand_id
1 'polypeptide(L)'
;MTDPVQLQQGIPLKLPNSSELNPKHFNIEIEEGADSFTEMLTKAINRVDETMKGSEKSMQDYISGKTDNVHDVMISMQRAQMSFQMMVEIRNKAIEAYGELSRMQI
;
A
#
# COMPACT_ATOMS: atom_id res chain seq x y z
N MET A 1 -52.35 -0.31 13.55
CA MET A 1 -51.79 1.07 13.61
C MET A 1 -51.73 1.39 15.09
N THR A 2 -50.62 1.38 15.83
CA THR A 2 -49.17 1.45 15.57
C THR A 2 -48.53 0.98 16.88
N ASP A 3 -47.82 -0.15 16.89
CA ASP A 3 -46.98 -0.52 18.04
C ASP A 3 -45.75 0.40 18.06
N PRO A 4 -45.44 1.08 19.18
CA PRO A 4 -44.24 1.90 19.27
C PRO A 4 -43.02 0.98 19.33
N VAL A 5 -42.19 1.08 18.30
CA VAL A 5 -40.84 0.49 18.26
C VAL A 5 -40.07 1.01 19.48
N GLN A 6 -39.79 0.12 20.43
CA GLN A 6 -38.85 0.41 21.50
C GLN A 6 -37.47 0.56 20.88
N LEU A 7 -36.95 1.78 20.88
CA LEU A 7 -35.58 2.11 20.50
C LEU A 7 -34.62 1.47 21.50
N GLN A 8 -34.30 0.20 21.25
CA GLN A 8 -33.35 -0.59 22.00
C GLN A 8 -31.94 -0.05 21.69
N GLN A 9 -31.42 0.65 22.68
CA GLN A 9 -30.00 0.79 23.05
C GLN A 9 -29.04 1.14 21.91
N GLY A 10 -28.63 2.41 21.90
CA GLY A 10 -27.59 2.92 21.00
C GLY A 10 -26.36 2.04 21.01
N ILE A 11 -25.96 1.62 19.80
CA ILE A 11 -24.69 0.95 19.54
C ILE A 11 -23.61 1.90 20.08
N PRO A 12 -22.79 1.50 21.07
CA PRO A 12 -21.73 2.37 21.54
C PRO A 12 -20.75 2.61 20.39
N LEU A 13 -20.66 3.86 19.94
CA LEU A 13 -19.67 4.32 18.97
C LEU A 13 -18.28 4.24 19.64
N LYS A 14 -17.67 3.06 19.62
CA LYS A 14 -16.26 2.89 20.02
C LYS A 14 -15.42 3.48 18.90
N LEU A 15 -14.98 4.72 19.07
CA LEU A 15 -13.99 5.31 18.17
C LEU A 15 -12.75 4.40 18.14
N PRO A 16 -12.22 4.05 16.95
CA PRO A 16 -11.00 3.28 16.84
C PRO A 16 -9.88 4.00 17.60
N ASN A 17 -9.13 3.22 18.36
CA ASN A 17 -8.05 3.69 19.22
C ASN A 17 -7.02 4.40 18.34
N SER A 18 -6.77 5.69 18.58
CA SER A 18 -5.88 6.54 17.76
C SER A 18 -4.42 6.08 17.72
N SER A 19 -4.08 5.00 18.43
CA SER A 19 -2.77 4.36 18.46
C SER A 19 -2.48 3.45 17.26
N GLU A 20 -3.47 3.16 16.41
CA GLU A 20 -3.28 2.28 15.22
C GLU A 20 -2.94 3.06 13.94
N LEU A 21 -3.02 4.39 13.98
CA LEU A 21 -2.52 5.27 12.93
C LEU A 21 -1.01 5.47 13.09
N ASN A 22 -0.24 4.38 13.08
CA ASN A 22 1.21 4.48 12.94
C ASN A 22 1.55 4.23 11.46
N PRO A 23 1.56 5.28 10.61
CA PRO A 23 2.08 5.13 9.26
C PRO A 23 3.51 4.64 9.38
N LYS A 24 3.82 3.45 8.85
CA LYS A 24 5.20 2.98 8.79
C LYS A 24 5.98 4.02 7.99
N HIS A 25 6.79 4.82 8.68
CA HIS A 25 7.64 5.84 8.07
C HIS A 25 8.56 5.15 7.07
N PHE A 26 8.58 5.67 5.85
CA PHE A 26 9.43 5.18 4.77
C PHE A 26 10.85 5.74 4.98
N ASN A 27 11.63 5.06 5.82
CA ASN A 27 13.05 5.35 5.94
C ASN A 27 13.81 4.55 4.87
N ILE A 28 14.31 5.23 3.86
CA ILE A 28 15.39 4.73 3.02
C ILE A 28 16.66 5.43 3.47
N GLU A 29 17.61 4.66 4.00
CA GLU A 29 18.99 5.10 4.19
C GLU A 29 19.72 4.94 2.85
N ILE A 30 20.26 6.05 2.33
CA ILE A 30 21.02 6.06 1.08
C ILE A 30 22.50 5.90 1.43
N GLU A 31 23.05 4.71 1.19
CA GLU A 31 24.51 4.50 1.20
C GLU A 31 25.07 4.86 -0.18
N GLU A 32 26.06 5.75 -0.23
CA GLU A 32 26.68 6.20 -1.48
C GLU A 32 27.51 5.08 -2.14
N GLY A 33 26.91 4.37 -3.09
CA GLY A 33 27.60 3.42 -3.97
C GLY A 33 26.80 3.21 -5.26
N ALA A 34 27.47 2.95 -6.38
CA ALA A 34 26.80 2.72 -7.68
C ALA A 34 25.82 1.52 -7.67
N ASP A 35 25.96 0.61 -6.71
CA ASP A 35 25.01 -0.48 -6.45
C ASP A 35 23.74 -0.04 -5.70
N SER A 36 23.73 1.15 -5.11
CA SER A 36 22.65 1.62 -4.22
C SER A 36 21.33 1.88 -4.95
N PHE A 37 21.36 2.41 -6.18
CA PHE A 37 20.13 2.72 -6.91
C PHE A 37 19.43 1.45 -7.41
N THR A 38 20.16 0.52 -8.01
CA THR A 38 19.60 -0.76 -8.46
C THR A 38 19.08 -1.57 -7.27
N GLU A 39 19.81 -1.56 -6.15
CA GLU A 39 19.38 -2.22 -4.92
C GLU A 39 18.13 -1.54 -4.32
N MET A 40 18.07 -0.21 -4.31
CA MET A 40 16.91 0.57 -3.85
C MET A 40 15.68 0.34 -4.73
N LEU A 41 15.86 0.31 -6.05
CA LEU A 41 14.80 -0.03 -7.01
C LEU A 41 14.32 -1.46 -6.78
N THR A 42 15.23 -2.42 -6.63
CA THR A 42 14.88 -3.82 -6.34
C THR A 42 14.11 -3.95 -5.03
N LYS A 43 14.54 -3.25 -3.97
CA LYS A 43 13.84 -3.18 -2.68
C LYS A 43 12.44 -2.59 -2.83
N ALA A 44 12.29 -1.51 -3.60
CA ALA A 44 10.99 -0.88 -3.87
C ALA A 44 10.04 -1.83 -4.61
N ILE A 45 10.54 -2.55 -5.62
CA ILE A 45 9.77 -3.57 -6.36
C ILE A 45 9.29 -4.68 -5.43
N ASN A 46 10.20 -5.24 -4.63
CA ASN A 46 9.87 -6.30 -3.67
C ASN A 46 8.83 -5.82 -2.64
N ARG A 47 8.89 -4.55 -2.24
CA ARG A 47 7.94 -3.97 -1.29
C ARG A 47 6.53 -3.81 -1.87
N VAL A 48 6.42 -3.48 -3.16
CA VAL A 48 5.13 -3.43 -3.86
C VAL A 48 4.54 -4.85 -3.96
N ASP A 49 5.35 -5.85 -4.31
CA ASP A 49 4.92 -7.26 -4.36
C ASP A 49 4.42 -7.75 -2.98
N GLU A 50 5.15 -7.45 -1.90
CA GLU A 50 4.69 -7.74 -0.53
C GLU A 50 3.35 -7.07 -0.21
N THR A 51 3.16 -5.82 -0.63
CA THR A 51 1.93 -5.05 -0.37
C THR A 51 0.73 -5.62 -1.14
N MET A 52 0.96 -6.07 -2.39
CA MET A 52 -0.05 -6.74 -3.20
C MET A 52 -0.45 -8.08 -2.58
N LYS A 53 0.51 -8.93 -2.22
CA LYS A 53 0.26 -10.23 -1.56
C LYS A 53 -0.43 -10.08 -0.21
N GLY A 54 -0.05 -9.07 0.58
CA GLY A 54 -0.71 -8.74 1.83
C GLY A 54 -2.18 -8.36 1.63
N SER A 55 -2.47 -7.54 0.62
CA SER A 55 -3.84 -7.13 0.27
C SER A 55 -4.70 -8.32 -0.19
N GLU A 56 -4.12 -9.21 -0.99
CA GLU A 56 -4.80 -10.41 -1.47
C GLU A 56 -5.11 -11.40 -0.34
N LYS A 57 -4.18 -11.55 0.61
CA LYS A 57 -4.41 -12.33 1.82
C LYS A 57 -5.54 -11.74 2.68
N SER A 58 -5.54 -10.43 2.90
CA SER A 58 -6.61 -9.77 3.66
C SER A 58 -7.97 -9.88 2.95
N MET A 59 -8.00 -9.81 1.62
CA MET A 59 -9.20 -10.09 0.84
C MET A 59 -9.70 -11.52 1.02
N GLN A 60 -8.78 -12.50 1.02
CA GLN A 60 -9.12 -13.91 1.19
C GLN A 60 -9.63 -14.22 2.61
N ASP A 61 -9.04 -13.58 3.63
CA ASP A 61 -9.50 -13.68 5.01
C ASP A 61 -10.88 -13.03 5.21
N TYR A 62 -11.17 -11.93 4.51
CA TYR A 62 -12.50 -11.30 4.50
C TYR A 62 -13.57 -12.20 3.86
N ILE A 63 -13.30 -12.74 2.67
CA ILE A 63 -14.23 -13.64 1.97
C ILE A 63 -14.48 -14.92 2.79
N SER A 64 -13.48 -15.37 3.54
CA SER A 64 -13.56 -16.54 4.42
C SER A 64 -14.30 -16.28 5.74
N GLY A 65 -14.74 -15.04 6.00
CA GLY A 65 -15.43 -14.66 7.24
C GLY A 65 -14.52 -14.59 8.48
N LYS A 66 -13.19 -14.55 8.29
CA LYS A 66 -12.22 -14.45 9.40
C LYS A 66 -12.00 -13.02 9.88
N THR A 67 -12.43 -12.02 9.10
CA THR A 67 -12.32 -10.60 9.43
C THR A 67 -13.50 -9.83 8.83
N ASP A 68 -14.07 -8.88 9.57
CA ASP A 68 -15.14 -7.99 9.10
C ASP A 68 -14.60 -6.70 8.46
N ASN A 69 -13.28 -6.58 8.36
CA ASN A 69 -12.62 -5.32 8.02
C ASN A 69 -12.44 -5.13 6.51
N VAL A 70 -13.55 -5.06 5.78
CA VAL A 70 -13.58 -4.82 4.32
C VAL A 70 -12.95 -3.48 3.94
N HIS A 71 -13.02 -2.49 4.84
CA HIS A 71 -12.48 -1.15 4.61
C HIS A 71 -10.95 -1.21 4.51
N ASP A 72 -10.28 -1.92 5.42
CA ASP A 72 -8.84 -2.06 5.37
C ASP A 72 -8.34 -2.82 4.13
N VAL A 73 -9.11 -3.80 3.65
CA VAL A 73 -8.83 -4.49 2.38
C VAL A 73 -8.89 -3.49 1.22
N MET A 74 -10.00 -2.76 1.10
CA MET A 74 -10.20 -1.79 0.02
C MET A 74 -9.13 -0.69 0.02
N ILE A 75 -8.78 -0.14 1.19
CA ILE A 75 -7.74 0.88 1.30
C ILE A 75 -6.37 0.29 0.95
N SER A 76 -6.08 -0.94 1.37
CA SER A 76 -4.80 -1.60 1.05
C SER A 76 -4.67 -1.90 -0.44
N MET A 77 -5.76 -2.31 -1.10
CA MET A 77 -5.81 -2.46 -2.55
C MET A 77 -5.58 -1.14 -3.28
N GLN A 78 -6.22 -0.05 -2.85
CA GLN A 78 -6.01 1.27 -3.43
C GLN A 78 -4.55 1.74 -3.29
N ARG A 79 -3.95 1.52 -2.12
CA ARG A 79 -2.53 1.80 -1.88
C ARG A 79 -1.62 0.96 -2.78
N ALA A 80 -1.88 -0.34 -2.89
CA ALA A 80 -1.12 -1.23 -3.77
C ALA A 80 -1.18 -0.77 -5.23
N GLN A 81 -2.38 -0.41 -5.70
CA GLN A 81 -2.59 0.08 -7.06
C GLN A 81 -1.83 1.38 -7.35
N MET A 82 -1.87 2.34 -6.42
CA MET A 82 -1.14 3.61 -6.53
C MET A 82 0.38 3.39 -6.53
N SER A 83 0.90 2.56 -5.62
CA SER A 83 2.32 2.23 -5.56
C SER A 83 2.81 1.53 -6.83
N PHE A 84 1.99 0.66 -7.41
CA PHE A 84 2.31 0.01 -8.68
C PHE A 84 2.39 1.01 -9.84
N GLN A 85 1.42 1.94 -9.94
CA GLN A 85 1.44 2.99 -10.97
C GLN A 85 2.71 3.84 -10.86
N MET A 86 3.07 4.24 -9.63
CA MET A 86 4.30 4.98 -9.37
C MET A 86 5.55 4.19 -9.80
N MET A 87 5.60 2.88 -9.53
CA MET A 87 6.70 2.01 -9.94
C MET A 87 6.86 1.93 -11.47
N VAL A 88 5.75 1.90 -12.21
CA VAL A 88 5.78 1.92 -13.69
C VAL A 88 6.40 3.22 -14.20
N GLU A 89 6.05 4.36 -13.61
CA GLU A 89 6.65 5.65 -13.96
C GLU A 89 8.15 5.70 -13.65
N ILE A 90 8.56 5.18 -12.49
CA ILE A 90 9.98 5.09 -12.12
C ILE A 90 10.74 4.19 -13.10
N ARG A 91 10.17 3.04 -13.48
CA ARG A 91 10.75 2.15 -14.51
C ARG A 91 10.95 2.89 -15.83
N ASN A 92 9.93 3.61 -16.30
CA ASN A 92 9.99 4.37 -17.55
C ASN A 92 11.09 5.44 -17.48
N LYS A 93 11.16 6.20 -16.38
CA LYS A 93 12.21 7.21 -16.17
C LYS A 93 13.62 6.63 -16.05
N ALA A 94 13.78 5.47 -15.42
CA ALA A 94 15.07 4.78 -15.36
C ALA A 94 15.55 4.35 -16.77
N ILE A 95 14.65 3.83 -17.61
CA ILE A 95 14.95 3.47 -19.00
C ILE A 95 15.29 4.71 -19.84
N GLU A 96 14.52 5.79 -19.70
CA GLU A 96 14.78 7.07 -20.37
C GLU A 96 16.16 7.64 -19.97
N ALA A 97 16.46 7.65 -18.67
CA ALA A 97 17.74 8.14 -18.14
C ALA A 97 18.93 7.33 -18.65
N TYR A 98 18.83 5.99 -18.70
CA TYR A 98 19.86 5.15 -19.33
C TYR A 98 20.04 5.49 -20.81
N GLY A 99 18.93 5.66 -21.55
CA GLY A 99 18.97 6.06 -22.95
C GLY A 99 19.62 7.43 -23.17
N GLU A 100 19.38 8.39 -22.28
CA GLU A 100 19.96 9.74 -22.37
C GLU A 100 21.46 9.74 -22.09
N LEU A 101 21.90 9.02 -21.06
CA LEU A 101 23.33 8.85 -20.75
C LEU A 101 24.09 8.20 -21.90
N SER A 102 23.47 7.23 -22.60
CA SER A 102 24.05 6.60 -23.79
C SER A 102 24.14 7.54 -25.00
N ARG A 103 23.25 8.54 -25.11
CA ARG A 103 23.24 9.51 -26.22
C ARG A 103 24.21 10.67 -25.99
N MET A 104 24.57 10.96 -24.74
CA MET A 104 25.56 11.98 -24.41
C MET A 104 27.02 11.55 -24.61
N GLN A 105 27.32 10.24 -24.75
CA GLN A 105 28.68 9.71 -24.93
C GLN A 105 29.11 9.56 -26.41
N ILE A 106 28.67 10.44 -27.28
CA ILE A 106 29.25 10.61 -28.64
C ILE A 106 29.89 11.98 -28.79
#